data_AF-A0A2G2ZK79-F1
#
_entry.id   AF-A0A2G2ZK79-F1
#
_cell.length_a   1.000
_cell.length_b   1.000
_cell.length_c   1.000
_cell.angle_alpha   90.00
_cell.angle_beta   90.00
_cell.angle_gamma   90.00
#
_symmetry.space_group_name_H-M   'P 1'
#
loop_
_entity.id
_entity.type
_entity.pdbx_description
1 polymer ?
#
loop_
_entity_poly.entity_id
_entity_poly.type
_entity_poly.pdbx_seq_one_letter_code
_entity_poly.pdbx_strand_id
1 'polypeptide(L)'
;MFSAAASPYIQLLIGFSIPVVNVLLEVSSAVLHEDIVNLLDFIKRLKIEEDQTVLDADQMEKLKWELTFVSACLQLCYYISDGSNAEMPCISYEVHDLVQSLFHQSGDDMLLVKLKDHVVPHLLENIRSSKISDHHSVSSVTMTEDQLVELLDALLVNLHYLPKVRAELFLPSRTQYELLQNVFGNLRDFHGLIVNGCIERKTIESVLPQFQLMAERVGHFCFVLLSYQLDKKDEEDEDEVYSMLVHLLLKIIPVSLEVMHICSTNLKASKSAEVGRFIKQFLEASPDILREYLIHLQQHMVIAITLAPQLEIFMS
;
A
#
# COMPACT_ATOMS: atom_id res chain seq x y z
N MET A 1 -42.83 -1.18 19.33
CA MET A 1 -42.23 -0.16 18.44
C MET A 1 -40.90 0.23 19.06
N PHE A 2 -39.82 -0.44 18.65
CA PHE A 2 -38.49 -0.14 19.16
C PHE A 2 -37.96 1.12 18.45
N SER A 3 -37.63 2.12 19.26
CA SER A 3 -36.86 3.30 18.88
C SER A 3 -35.41 2.85 18.65
N ALA A 4 -34.95 2.94 17.41
CA ALA A 4 -33.53 2.86 17.09
C ALA A 4 -32.92 4.25 17.35
N ALA A 5 -32.19 4.38 18.45
CA ALA A 5 -31.36 5.54 18.70
C ALA A 5 -30.19 5.50 17.71
N ALA A 6 -30.32 6.23 16.60
CA ALA A 6 -29.19 6.54 15.75
C ALA A 6 -28.18 7.38 16.54
N SER A 7 -26.90 7.04 16.39
CA SER A 7 -25.76 7.78 16.97
C SER A 7 -25.91 9.30 16.72
N PRO A 8 -25.67 10.17 17.73
CA PRO A 8 -25.91 11.61 17.64
C PRO A 8 -25.10 12.32 16.54
N TYR A 9 -24.09 11.66 15.97
CA TYR A 9 -23.29 12.19 14.85
C TYR A 9 -23.98 12.08 13.48
N ILE A 10 -24.86 11.09 13.27
CA ILE A 10 -25.54 10.88 11.98
C ILE A 10 -26.58 11.99 11.71
N GLN A 11 -27.17 12.57 12.76
CA GLN A 11 -28.12 13.68 12.62
C GLN A 11 -27.45 15.02 12.27
N LEU A 12 -26.13 15.17 12.43
CA LEU A 12 -25.43 16.40 12.08
C LEU A 12 -25.26 16.57 10.56
N LEU A 13 -25.07 15.49 9.78
CA LEU A 13 -24.64 15.59 8.38
C LEU A 13 -25.67 16.18 7.40
N ILE A 14 -26.96 16.26 7.76
CA ILE A 14 -28.04 16.62 6.83
C ILE A 14 -28.22 18.15 6.69
N GLY A 15 -27.47 18.99 7.43
CA GLY A 15 -27.74 20.43 7.51
C GLY A 15 -26.58 21.42 7.33
N PHE A 16 -25.34 20.97 7.07
CA PHE A 16 -24.18 21.87 7.10
C PHE A 16 -23.73 22.38 5.73
N SER A 17 -23.35 23.66 5.70
CA SER A 17 -22.62 24.27 4.58
C SER A 17 -21.29 23.56 4.33
N ILE A 18 -20.89 23.50 3.05
CA ILE A 18 -19.65 22.91 2.53
C ILE A 18 -18.39 23.17 3.41
N PRO A 19 -18.15 24.36 3.99
CA PRO A 19 -16.97 24.61 4.81
C PRO A 19 -16.91 23.79 6.11
N VAL A 20 -18.06 23.50 6.73
CA VAL A 20 -18.11 22.75 8.00
C VAL A 20 -17.88 21.27 7.77
N VAL A 21 -18.38 20.74 6.66
CA VAL A 21 -18.11 19.37 6.22
C VAL A 21 -16.62 19.18 5.99
N ASN A 22 -15.96 20.13 5.30
CA ASN A 22 -14.52 20.07 5.05
C ASN A 22 -13.70 20.07 6.34
N VAL A 23 -14.06 20.90 7.32
CA VAL A 23 -13.40 20.95 8.64
C VAL A 23 -13.57 19.62 9.41
N LEU A 24 -14.75 19.00 9.37
CA LEU A 24 -14.98 17.72 10.04
C LEU A 24 -14.17 16.57 9.41
N LEU A 25 -13.98 16.61 8.09
CA LEU A 25 -13.19 15.63 7.35
C LEU A 25 -11.69 15.80 7.56
N GLU A 26 -11.20 17.05 7.63
CA GLU A 26 -9.83 17.36 8.04
C GLU A 26 -9.55 16.87 9.47
N VAL A 27 -10.50 17.06 10.39
CA VAL A 27 -10.39 16.55 11.77
C VAL A 27 -10.40 15.02 11.80
N SER A 28 -11.26 14.36 11.03
CA SER A 28 -11.28 12.89 10.95
C SER A 28 -10.02 12.30 10.32
N SER A 29 -9.46 12.97 9.30
CA SER A 29 -8.20 12.58 8.66
C SER A 29 -7.00 12.72 9.62
N ALA A 30 -6.91 13.83 10.35
CA ALA A 30 -5.85 14.03 11.35
C ALA A 30 -5.92 13.02 12.50
N VAL A 31 -7.14 12.72 12.99
CA VAL A 31 -7.38 11.71 14.03
C VAL A 31 -6.99 10.32 13.53
N LEU A 32 -7.39 9.94 12.31
CA LEU A 32 -7.01 8.65 11.73
C LEU A 32 -5.48 8.51 11.59
N HIS A 33 -4.79 9.56 11.14
CA HIS A 33 -3.33 9.54 11.07
C HIS A 33 -2.69 9.36 12.46
N GLU A 34 -3.17 10.08 13.47
CA GLU A 34 -2.71 9.94 14.86
C GLU A 34 -2.97 8.52 15.40
N ASP A 35 -4.14 7.95 15.14
CA ASP A 35 -4.49 6.60 15.56
C ASP A 35 -3.63 5.53 14.87
N ILE A 36 -3.30 5.70 13.58
CA ILE A 36 -2.33 4.85 12.87
C ILE A 36 -0.96 4.93 13.55
N VAL A 37 -0.49 6.13 13.90
CA VAL A 37 0.79 6.33 14.60
C VAL A 37 0.76 5.66 15.98
N ASN A 38 -0.34 5.80 16.73
CA ASN A 38 -0.53 5.17 18.02
C ASN A 38 -0.52 3.64 17.93
N LEU A 39 -1.15 3.08 16.90
CA LEU A 39 -1.12 1.64 16.61
C LEU A 39 0.30 1.16 16.31
N LEU A 40 1.06 1.90 15.50
CA LEU A 40 2.47 1.59 15.22
C LEU A 40 3.34 1.63 16.48
N ASP A 41 3.10 2.59 17.37
CA ASP A 41 3.81 2.67 18.66
C ASP A 41 3.44 1.52 19.60
N PHE A 42 2.17 1.09 19.61
CA PHE A 42 1.74 -0.13 20.28
C PHE A 42 2.47 -1.37 19.74
N ILE A 43 2.50 -1.57 18.42
CA ILE A 43 3.23 -2.68 17.76
C ILE A 43 4.73 -2.67 18.12
N LYS A 44 5.34 -1.48 18.24
CA LYS A 44 6.72 -1.34 18.69
C LYS A 44 6.90 -1.72 20.15
N ARG A 45 5.96 -1.38 21.04
CA ARG A 45 6.02 -1.77 22.47
C ARG A 45 5.86 -3.26 22.67
N LEU A 46 5.04 -3.94 21.87
CA LEU A 46 4.97 -5.40 21.83
C LEU A 46 6.36 -6.05 21.56
N LYS A 47 7.34 -5.30 21.02
CA LYS A 47 8.71 -5.77 20.77
C LYS A 47 9.59 -5.85 22.03
N ILE A 48 9.18 -5.29 23.18
CA ILE A 48 10.06 -5.10 24.35
C ILE A 48 9.79 -6.16 25.45
N GLU A 49 8.64 -6.83 25.45
CA GLU A 49 8.26 -7.85 26.46
C GLU A 49 8.68 -9.28 26.07
N GLU A 50 9.92 -9.47 25.59
CA GLU A 50 10.41 -10.76 25.09
C GLU A 50 10.89 -11.73 26.19
N ASP A 51 10.76 -11.38 27.48
CA ASP A 51 11.39 -12.11 28.59
C ASP A 51 10.46 -13.02 29.43
N GLN A 52 9.22 -13.26 29.02
CA GLN A 52 8.38 -14.24 29.72
C GLN A 52 7.54 -15.13 28.79
N THR A 53 7.88 -16.43 28.82
CA THR A 53 7.13 -17.63 28.38
C THR A 53 7.34 -18.12 26.92
N VAL A 54 7.86 -19.34 26.81
CA VAL A 54 8.36 -20.00 25.57
C VAL A 54 7.24 -20.53 24.65
N LEU A 55 5.97 -20.48 25.09
CA LEU A 55 4.84 -21.10 24.38
C LEU A 55 4.05 -20.13 23.48
N ASP A 56 4.32 -18.83 23.53
CA ASP A 56 3.50 -17.80 22.84
C ASP A 56 4.30 -16.86 21.91
N ALA A 57 5.63 -17.05 21.80
CA ALA A 57 6.48 -16.18 20.98
C ALA A 57 6.12 -16.21 19.48
N ASP A 58 5.80 -17.38 18.93
CA ASP A 58 5.43 -17.54 17.51
C ASP A 58 4.06 -16.91 17.18
N GLN A 59 3.08 -17.05 18.08
CA GLN A 59 1.77 -16.42 17.90
C GLN A 59 1.83 -14.90 18.08
N MET A 60 2.63 -14.43 19.04
CA MET A 60 2.91 -13.00 19.23
C MET A 60 3.60 -12.41 18.00
N GLU A 61 4.62 -13.11 17.47
CA GLU A 61 5.31 -12.68 16.27
C GLU A 61 4.34 -12.63 15.08
N LYS A 62 3.52 -13.66 14.90
CA LYS A 62 2.47 -13.68 13.87
C LYS A 62 1.48 -12.52 14.01
N LEU A 63 0.96 -12.27 15.21
CA LEU A 63 0.05 -11.16 15.47
C LEU A 63 0.70 -9.82 15.15
N LYS A 64 1.98 -9.66 15.46
CA LYS A 64 2.75 -8.47 15.11
C LYS A 64 2.87 -8.31 13.59
N TRP A 65 3.08 -9.40 12.84
CA TRP A 65 3.06 -9.35 11.37
C TRP A 65 1.68 -8.91 10.86
N GLU A 66 0.59 -9.46 11.39
CA GLU A 66 -0.78 -9.10 11.02
C GLU A 66 -1.13 -7.63 11.36
N LEU A 67 -0.80 -7.16 12.56
CA LEU A 67 -1.04 -5.76 12.95
C LEU A 67 -0.20 -4.78 12.14
N THR A 68 1.04 -5.14 11.80
CA THR A 68 1.89 -4.31 10.93
C THR A 68 1.30 -4.23 9.52
N PHE A 69 0.80 -5.36 9.01
CA PHE A 69 0.12 -5.41 7.72
C PHE A 69 -1.16 -4.55 7.71
N VAL A 70 -2.02 -4.70 8.72
CA VAL A 70 -3.24 -3.89 8.89
C VAL A 70 -2.91 -2.40 8.97
N SER A 71 -1.90 -2.02 9.75
CA SER A 71 -1.46 -0.62 9.87
C SER A 71 -1.00 -0.07 8.52
N ALA A 72 -0.27 -0.87 7.75
CA ALA A 72 0.16 -0.49 6.41
C ALA A 72 -1.04 -0.35 5.45
N CYS A 73 -2.05 -1.22 5.52
CA CYS A 73 -3.28 -1.08 4.75
C CYS A 73 -4.08 0.19 5.12
N LEU A 74 -4.16 0.53 6.42
CA LEU A 74 -4.78 1.77 6.89
C LEU A 74 -4.05 3.01 6.35
N GLN A 75 -2.71 2.98 6.30
CA GLN A 75 -1.93 4.04 5.65
C GLN A 75 -2.27 4.17 4.16
N LEU A 76 -2.46 3.05 3.45
CA LEU A 76 -2.87 3.11 2.05
C LEU A 76 -4.28 3.72 1.90
N CYS A 77 -5.24 3.38 2.77
CA CYS A 77 -6.54 4.07 2.80
C CYS A 77 -6.33 5.58 2.99
N TYR A 78 -5.45 5.96 3.92
CA TYR A 78 -5.21 7.36 4.25
C TYR A 78 -4.70 8.19 3.05
N TYR A 79 -3.72 7.67 2.28
CA TYR A 79 -3.10 8.42 1.18
C TYR A 79 -3.75 8.21 -0.19
N ILE A 80 -4.34 7.04 -0.45
CA ILE A 80 -4.82 6.64 -1.79
C ILE A 80 -6.34 6.80 -1.92
N SER A 81 -7.11 6.79 -0.82
CA SER A 81 -8.53 7.09 -0.91
C SER A 81 -8.70 8.53 -1.40
N ASP A 82 -9.23 8.67 -2.62
CA ASP A 82 -9.77 9.91 -3.15
C ASP A 82 -10.66 10.46 -2.04
N GLY A 83 -10.36 11.67 -1.53
CA GLY A 83 -11.02 12.28 -0.38
C GLY A 83 -12.51 12.58 -0.58
N SER A 84 -13.27 11.75 -1.29
CA SER A 84 -14.73 11.71 -1.36
C SER A 84 -15.33 10.88 -0.21
N ASN A 85 -14.91 11.20 1.01
CA ASN A 85 -15.71 11.55 2.20
C ASN A 85 -16.92 10.74 2.70
N ALA A 86 -17.38 9.67 2.05
CA ALA A 86 -18.49 8.88 2.59
C ALA A 86 -18.04 7.72 3.48
N GLU A 87 -16.89 7.09 3.18
CA GLU A 87 -16.44 5.84 3.83
C GLU A 87 -15.20 6.03 4.74
N MET A 88 -14.37 7.05 4.48
CA MET A 88 -13.25 7.47 5.35
C MET A 88 -13.64 7.67 6.84
N PRO A 89 -14.84 8.22 7.16
CA PRO A 89 -15.26 8.39 8.55
C PRO A 89 -15.50 7.05 9.28
N CYS A 90 -16.00 6.02 8.58
CA CYS A 90 -16.34 4.74 9.22
C CYS A 90 -15.08 4.03 9.73
N ILE A 91 -14.04 3.97 8.90
CA ILE A 91 -12.74 3.38 9.26
C ILE A 91 -12.09 4.20 10.38
N SER A 92 -12.16 5.53 10.31
CA SER A 92 -11.62 6.42 11.34
C SER A 92 -12.23 6.15 12.72
N TYR A 93 -13.56 5.98 12.85
CA TYR A 93 -14.18 5.69 14.14
C TYR A 93 -13.78 4.33 14.71
N GLU A 94 -13.73 3.30 13.87
CA GLU A 94 -13.42 1.93 14.32
C GLU A 94 -11.95 1.78 14.71
N VAL A 95 -11.05 2.41 13.95
CA VAL A 95 -9.62 2.48 14.28
C VAL A 95 -9.42 3.28 15.57
N HIS A 96 -10.15 4.38 15.76
CA HIS A 96 -10.10 5.18 16.99
C HIS A 96 -10.54 4.38 18.23
N ASP A 97 -11.71 3.76 18.16
CA ASP A 97 -12.24 2.92 19.25
C ASP A 97 -11.30 1.76 19.56
N LEU A 98 -10.71 1.15 18.53
CA LEU A 98 -9.69 0.11 18.70
C LEU A 98 -8.48 0.64 19.45
N VAL A 99 -7.87 1.72 18.96
CA VAL A 99 -6.68 2.32 19.55
C VAL A 99 -6.96 2.61 21.01
N GLN A 100 -8.05 3.31 21.33
CA GLN A 100 -8.47 3.52 22.71
C GLN A 100 -8.57 2.20 23.51
N SER A 101 -9.22 1.17 22.95
CA SER A 101 -9.35 -0.11 23.66
C SER A 101 -8.01 -0.81 23.94
N LEU A 102 -7.03 -0.70 23.04
CA LEU A 102 -5.68 -1.24 23.20
C LEU A 102 -4.92 -0.56 24.34
N PHE A 103 -5.09 0.75 24.50
CA PHE A 103 -4.41 1.53 25.53
C PHE A 103 -5.06 1.41 26.92
N HIS A 104 -6.33 0.98 27.01
CA HIS A 104 -7.08 0.89 28.28
C HIS A 104 -7.26 -0.54 28.85
N GLN A 105 -6.96 -1.61 28.11
CA GLN A 105 -7.10 -2.99 28.59
C GLN A 105 -5.76 -3.57 29.08
N SER A 106 -5.64 -3.83 30.40
CA SER A 106 -4.47 -4.49 31.01
C SER A 106 -4.78 -5.96 31.34
N GLY A 107 -4.50 -6.87 30.41
CA GLY A 107 -4.65 -8.31 30.62
C GLY A 107 -4.21 -9.09 29.38
N ASP A 108 -2.94 -9.52 29.37
CA ASP A 108 -2.19 -9.86 28.16
C ASP A 108 -2.79 -11.04 27.37
N ASP A 109 -3.15 -12.14 28.04
CA ASP A 109 -3.66 -13.34 27.35
C ASP A 109 -5.04 -13.13 26.70
N MET A 110 -5.94 -12.38 27.35
CA MET A 110 -7.29 -12.12 26.83
C MET A 110 -7.27 -11.04 25.73
N LEU A 111 -6.29 -10.14 25.79
CA LEU A 111 -6.08 -9.09 24.80
C LEU A 111 -5.56 -9.69 23.49
N LEU A 112 -4.64 -10.66 23.56
CA LEU A 112 -4.03 -11.30 22.38
C LEU A 112 -5.06 -12.10 21.56
N VAL A 113 -5.88 -12.91 22.22
CA VAL A 113 -6.99 -13.65 21.58
C VAL A 113 -8.00 -12.69 20.95
N LYS A 114 -8.37 -11.62 21.65
CA LYS A 114 -9.30 -10.60 21.13
C LYS A 114 -8.72 -9.89 19.91
N LEU A 115 -7.43 -9.55 19.93
CA LEU A 115 -6.77 -8.88 18.81
C LEU A 115 -6.78 -9.75 17.55
N LYS A 116 -6.34 -11.00 17.69
CA LYS A 116 -6.23 -11.94 16.58
C LYS A 116 -7.60 -12.34 16.02
N ASP A 117 -8.54 -12.71 16.88
CA ASP A 117 -9.77 -13.35 16.42
C ASP A 117 -10.89 -12.37 16.06
N HIS A 118 -10.84 -11.14 16.58
CA HIS A 118 -11.92 -10.16 16.41
C HIS A 118 -11.44 -8.86 15.76
N VAL A 119 -10.36 -8.27 16.27
CA VAL A 119 -9.92 -6.94 15.83
C VAL A 119 -9.34 -6.96 14.43
N VAL A 120 -8.31 -7.79 14.20
CA VAL A 120 -7.60 -7.84 12.91
C VAL A 120 -8.56 -8.16 11.76
N PRO A 121 -9.40 -9.22 11.84
CA PRO A 121 -10.35 -9.53 10.78
C PRO A 121 -11.36 -8.40 10.52
N HIS A 122 -11.85 -7.75 11.58
CA HIS A 122 -12.82 -6.67 11.45
C HIS A 122 -12.22 -5.45 10.75
N LEU A 123 -11.02 -5.02 11.16
CA LEU A 123 -10.33 -3.91 10.48
C LEU A 123 -10.05 -4.22 9.01
N LEU A 124 -9.59 -5.42 8.69
CA LEU A 124 -9.34 -5.81 7.30
C LEU A 124 -10.62 -5.77 6.47
N GLU A 125 -11.75 -6.23 7.01
CA GLU A 125 -13.05 -6.15 6.32
C GLU A 125 -13.49 -4.70 6.09
N ASN A 126 -13.28 -3.82 7.06
CA ASN A 126 -13.65 -2.42 6.94
C ASN A 126 -12.74 -1.69 5.93
N ILE A 127 -11.44 -1.96 5.94
CA ILE A 127 -10.48 -1.50 4.92
C ILE A 127 -10.89 -2.00 3.53
N ARG A 128 -11.26 -3.28 3.41
CA ARG A 128 -11.74 -3.87 2.15
C ARG A 128 -13.00 -3.17 1.64
N SER A 129 -13.92 -2.83 2.54
CA SER A 129 -15.15 -2.13 2.19
C SER A 129 -14.91 -0.68 1.71
N SER A 130 -13.70 -0.14 1.94
CA SER A 130 -13.30 1.17 1.46
C SER A 130 -13.16 1.18 -0.05
N LYS A 131 -13.88 2.07 -0.72
CA LYS A 131 -13.70 2.26 -2.15
C LYS A 131 -12.46 3.06 -2.43
N ILE A 132 -11.56 2.47 -3.18
CA ILE A 132 -10.55 3.21 -3.92
C ILE A 132 -11.15 3.54 -5.26
N SER A 133 -11.12 4.82 -5.60
CA SER A 133 -11.57 5.24 -6.92
C SER A 133 -10.58 4.70 -7.96
N ASP A 134 -11.09 4.05 -9.01
CA ASP A 134 -10.31 3.66 -10.18
C ASP A 134 -9.94 4.86 -11.06
N HIS A 135 -10.31 6.07 -10.64
CA HIS A 135 -10.01 7.24 -11.44
C HIS A 135 -8.50 7.41 -11.48
N HIS A 136 -7.97 7.50 -12.69
CA HIS A 136 -6.75 8.24 -13.03
C HIS A 136 -6.91 9.74 -12.72
N SER A 137 -7.62 10.06 -11.63
CA SER A 137 -7.77 11.37 -11.04
C SER A 137 -6.38 11.94 -11.03
N VAL A 138 -6.18 12.96 -11.86
CA VAL A 138 -5.05 13.87 -11.71
C VAL A 138 -5.25 14.40 -10.30
N SER A 139 -4.59 13.77 -9.32
CA SER A 139 -4.79 14.07 -7.92
C SER A 139 -4.74 15.58 -7.77
N SER A 140 -5.88 16.18 -7.44
CA SER A 140 -6.01 17.64 -7.37
C SER A 140 -5.23 18.20 -6.17
N VAL A 141 -4.69 17.32 -5.34
CA VAL A 141 -3.83 17.64 -4.19
C VAL A 141 -2.42 17.20 -4.53
N THR A 142 -1.53 18.15 -4.73
CA THR A 142 -0.10 17.87 -4.82
C THR A 142 0.38 17.26 -3.49
N MET A 143 0.55 15.94 -3.45
CA MET A 143 1.10 15.25 -2.28
C MET A 143 2.50 15.82 -1.99
N THR A 144 2.75 16.17 -0.74
CA THR A 144 4.04 16.70 -0.30
C THR A 144 5.13 15.63 -0.37
N GLU A 145 6.41 16.04 -0.39
CA GLU A 145 7.54 15.09 -0.39
C GLU A 145 7.49 14.16 0.83
N ASP A 146 7.17 14.69 2.02
CA ASP A 146 7.07 13.92 3.27
C ASP A 146 5.94 12.88 3.20
N GLN A 147 4.76 13.27 2.72
CA GLN A 147 3.63 12.33 2.54
C GLN A 147 3.96 11.24 1.51
N LEU A 148 4.72 11.57 0.45
CA LEU A 148 5.17 10.57 -0.50
C LEU A 148 6.14 9.57 0.14
N VAL A 149 7.04 10.01 1.04
CA VAL A 149 7.90 9.09 1.80
C VAL A 149 7.04 8.11 2.59
N GLU A 150 6.08 8.63 3.36
CA GLU A 150 5.22 7.82 4.21
C GLU A 150 4.40 6.81 3.39
N LEU A 151 3.86 7.22 2.24
CA LEU A 151 3.17 6.33 1.32
C LEU A 151 4.09 5.24 0.74
N LEU A 152 5.29 5.60 0.26
CA LEU A 152 6.23 4.63 -0.30
C LEU A 152 6.68 3.61 0.76
N ASP A 153 6.94 4.05 1.99
CA ASP A 153 7.28 3.17 3.10
C ASP A 153 6.11 2.25 3.48
N ALA A 154 4.88 2.76 3.53
CA ALA A 154 3.67 1.96 3.75
C ALA A 154 3.47 0.90 2.67
N LEU A 155 3.66 1.26 1.40
CA LEU A 155 3.57 0.33 0.27
C LEU A 155 4.64 -0.76 0.34
N LEU A 156 5.87 -0.43 0.71
CA LEU A 156 6.93 -1.43 0.92
C LEU A 156 6.59 -2.39 2.05
N VAL A 157 6.03 -1.89 3.15
CA VAL A 157 5.57 -2.75 4.24
C VAL A 157 4.45 -3.67 3.74
N ASN A 158 3.45 -3.16 3.02
CA ASN A 158 2.42 -4.02 2.42
C ASN A 158 3.03 -5.11 1.53
N LEU A 159 3.87 -4.73 0.56
CA LEU A 159 4.51 -5.67 -0.36
C LEU A 159 5.39 -6.71 0.35
N HIS A 160 5.98 -6.38 1.50
CA HIS A 160 6.81 -7.32 2.24
C HIS A 160 6.00 -8.33 3.06
N TYR A 161 4.87 -7.89 3.63
CA TYR A 161 4.08 -8.70 4.56
C TYR A 161 3.02 -9.53 3.85
N LEU A 162 2.55 -9.07 2.70
CA LEU A 162 1.44 -9.68 1.99
C LEU A 162 1.72 -11.16 1.58
N PRO A 163 2.93 -11.54 1.10
CA PRO A 163 3.28 -12.94 0.87
C PRO A 163 3.41 -13.78 2.15
N LYS A 164 3.64 -13.15 3.31
CA LYS A 164 3.72 -13.85 4.60
C LYS A 164 2.34 -14.23 5.12
N VAL A 165 1.35 -13.38 4.85
CA VAL A 165 -0.05 -13.61 5.23
C VAL A 165 -0.68 -14.69 4.33
N ARG A 166 -0.36 -14.69 3.02
CA ARG A 166 -0.93 -15.67 2.06
C ARG A 166 0.07 -16.07 0.97
N ALA A 167 1.01 -16.95 1.32
CA ALA A 167 2.09 -17.37 0.42
C ALA A 167 1.60 -18.14 -0.82
N GLU A 168 0.52 -18.90 -0.69
CA GLU A 168 -0.08 -19.72 -1.74
C GLU A 168 -0.45 -18.88 -2.97
N LEU A 169 -0.99 -17.68 -2.75
CA LEU A 169 -1.42 -16.75 -3.80
C LEU A 169 -0.27 -16.28 -4.71
N PHE A 170 0.97 -16.35 -4.23
CA PHE A 170 2.17 -15.93 -4.97
C PHE A 170 2.99 -17.09 -5.48
N LEU A 171 2.62 -18.34 -5.21
CA LEU A 171 3.42 -19.48 -5.64
C LEU A 171 3.64 -19.51 -7.17
N PRO A 172 2.59 -19.27 -8.00
CA PRO A 172 2.75 -19.24 -9.47
C PRO A 172 3.44 -17.97 -9.97
N SER A 173 3.40 -16.90 -9.19
CA SER A 173 3.81 -15.55 -9.59
C SER A 173 5.02 -15.03 -8.80
N ARG A 174 5.75 -15.93 -8.14
CA ARG A 174 6.81 -15.60 -7.19
C ARG A 174 7.88 -14.70 -7.80
N THR A 175 8.37 -15.06 -8.99
CA THR A 175 9.40 -14.29 -9.71
C THR A 175 8.90 -12.88 -10.04
N GLN A 176 7.65 -12.75 -10.47
CA GLN A 176 7.03 -11.48 -10.80
C GLN A 176 6.84 -10.63 -9.54
N TYR A 177 6.55 -11.27 -8.41
CA TYR A 177 6.33 -10.56 -7.15
C TYR A 177 7.64 -10.07 -6.55
N GLU A 178 8.69 -10.90 -6.60
CA GLU A 178 10.06 -10.50 -6.26
C GLU A 178 10.54 -9.36 -7.17
N LEU A 179 10.18 -9.41 -8.46
CA LEU A 179 10.46 -8.32 -9.39
C LEU A 179 9.76 -7.01 -8.99
N LEU A 180 8.47 -7.08 -8.63
CA LEU A 180 7.70 -5.92 -8.14
C LEU A 180 8.38 -5.31 -6.90
N GLN A 181 8.75 -6.15 -5.93
CA GLN A 181 9.45 -5.71 -4.72
C GLN A 181 10.77 -5.02 -5.05
N ASN A 182 11.57 -5.57 -5.98
CA ASN A 182 12.84 -4.99 -6.39
C ASN A 182 12.66 -3.65 -7.12
N VAL A 183 11.74 -3.57 -8.07
CA VAL A 183 11.47 -2.35 -8.84
C VAL A 183 10.97 -1.24 -7.92
N PHE A 184 10.03 -1.56 -7.03
CA PHE A 184 9.46 -0.59 -6.10
C PHE A 184 10.43 -0.21 -4.97
N GLY A 185 11.25 -1.15 -4.48
CA GLY A 185 12.33 -0.87 -3.53
C GLY A 185 13.36 0.09 -4.10
N ASN A 186 13.81 -0.14 -5.34
CA ASN A 186 14.72 0.77 -6.03
C ASN A 186 14.13 2.16 -6.21
N LEU A 187 12.82 2.26 -6.51
CA LEU A 187 12.11 3.53 -6.59
C LEU A 187 12.17 4.28 -5.26
N ARG A 188 11.84 3.60 -4.15
CA ARG A 188 11.88 4.22 -2.83
C ARG A 188 13.29 4.64 -2.41
N ASP A 189 14.30 3.81 -2.67
CA ASP A 189 15.69 4.16 -2.37
C ASP A 189 16.15 5.37 -3.20
N PHE A 190 15.70 5.46 -4.45
CA PHE A 190 15.93 6.63 -5.27
C PHE A 190 15.25 7.88 -4.69
N HIS A 191 14.00 7.76 -4.23
CA HIS A 191 13.32 8.85 -3.53
C HIS A 191 14.08 9.26 -2.24
N GLY A 192 14.73 8.31 -1.55
CA GLY A 192 15.62 8.61 -0.44
C GLY A 192 16.77 9.54 -0.82
N LEU A 193 17.37 9.37 -2.02
CA LEU A 193 18.42 10.27 -2.52
C LEU A 193 17.91 11.70 -2.73
N ILE A 194 16.64 11.85 -3.12
CA ILE A 194 15.96 13.14 -3.29
C ILE A 194 15.84 13.83 -1.93
N VAL A 195 15.23 13.16 -0.95
CA VAL A 195 14.98 13.69 0.39
C VAL A 195 16.29 14.00 1.12
N ASN A 196 17.34 13.21 0.89
CA ASN A 196 18.68 13.42 1.45
C ASN A 196 19.47 14.55 0.76
N GLY A 197 18.90 15.22 -0.24
CA GLY A 197 19.56 16.32 -0.96
C GLY A 197 20.71 15.89 -1.86
N CYS A 198 20.79 14.60 -2.22
CA CYS A 198 21.83 14.06 -3.10
C CYS A 198 21.57 14.37 -4.59
N ILE A 199 20.35 14.80 -4.93
CA ILE A 199 19.88 15.12 -6.28
C ILE A 199 19.31 16.55 -6.28
N GLU A 200 19.55 17.30 -7.35
CA GLU A 200 19.09 18.69 -7.47
C GLU A 200 17.55 18.81 -7.50
N ARG A 201 17.01 19.81 -6.79
CA ARG A 201 15.57 20.10 -6.67
C ARG A 201 14.83 20.25 -8.00
N LYS A 202 15.47 20.83 -9.01
CA LYS A 202 14.86 20.96 -10.34
C LYS A 202 14.59 19.59 -10.99
N THR A 203 15.44 18.62 -10.71
CA THR A 203 15.26 17.24 -11.17
C THR A 203 14.13 16.58 -10.40
N ILE A 204 14.01 16.87 -9.10
CA ILE A 204 12.96 16.37 -8.20
C ILE A 204 11.57 16.75 -8.71
N GLU A 205 11.36 18.04 -9.01
CA GLU A 205 10.08 18.54 -9.54
C GLU A 205 9.65 17.84 -10.84
N SER A 206 10.61 17.41 -11.67
CA SER A 206 10.32 16.73 -12.94
C SER A 206 9.93 15.26 -12.78
N VAL A 207 10.37 14.60 -11.71
CA VAL A 207 10.14 13.15 -11.49
C VAL A 207 9.08 12.87 -10.44
N LEU A 208 8.75 13.82 -9.57
CA LEU A 208 7.76 13.66 -8.50
C LEU A 208 6.40 13.10 -8.99
N PRO A 209 5.81 13.57 -10.11
CA PRO A 209 4.56 13.00 -10.60
C PRO A 209 4.66 11.51 -10.98
N GLN A 210 5.85 11.06 -11.41
CA GLN A 210 6.09 9.66 -11.76
C GLN A 210 6.18 8.77 -10.53
N PHE A 211 6.74 9.28 -9.42
CA PHE A 211 6.72 8.56 -8.12
C PHE A 211 5.29 8.40 -7.61
N GLN A 212 4.50 9.47 -7.65
CA GLN A 212 3.10 9.45 -7.21
C GLN A 212 2.29 8.45 -8.03
N LEU A 213 2.38 8.53 -9.37
CA LEU A 213 1.69 7.61 -10.27
C LEU A 213 2.08 6.13 -10.02
N MET A 214 3.35 5.86 -9.70
CA MET A 214 3.78 4.50 -9.38
C MET A 214 3.23 4.03 -8.03
N ALA A 215 3.28 4.89 -7.02
CA ALA A 215 2.74 4.60 -5.69
C ALA A 215 1.24 4.29 -5.75
N GLU A 216 0.47 5.09 -6.49
CA GLU A 216 -0.96 4.86 -6.72
C GLU A 216 -1.22 3.51 -7.39
N ARG A 217 -0.48 3.17 -8.46
CA ARG A 217 -0.64 1.89 -9.17
C ARG A 217 -0.34 0.68 -8.29
N VAL A 218 0.73 0.76 -7.50
CA VAL A 218 1.13 -0.32 -6.58
C VAL A 218 0.15 -0.42 -5.41
N GLY A 219 -0.33 0.71 -4.90
CA GLY A 219 -1.31 0.69 -3.82
C GLY A 219 -2.67 0.16 -4.22
N HIS A 220 -3.16 0.53 -5.41
CA HIS A 220 -4.37 -0.09 -5.98
C HIS A 220 -4.21 -1.60 -6.08
N PHE A 221 -3.07 -2.08 -6.59
CA PHE A 221 -2.77 -3.50 -6.63
C PHE A 221 -2.80 -4.16 -5.24
N CYS A 222 -2.17 -3.55 -4.23
CA CYS A 222 -2.19 -4.06 -2.85
C CYS A 222 -3.62 -4.20 -2.29
N PHE A 223 -4.52 -3.27 -2.61
CA PHE A 223 -5.91 -3.33 -2.15
C PHE A 223 -6.77 -4.36 -2.85
N VAL A 224 -6.63 -4.47 -4.18
CA VAL A 224 -7.32 -5.53 -4.91
C VAL A 224 -6.89 -6.88 -4.35
N LEU A 225 -5.59 -7.04 -4.11
CA LEU A 225 -5.01 -8.25 -3.54
C LEU A 225 -5.47 -8.54 -2.11
N LEU A 226 -5.64 -7.50 -1.27
CA LEU A 226 -6.26 -7.62 0.04
C LEU A 226 -7.70 -8.17 -0.05
N SER A 227 -8.46 -7.75 -1.07
CA SER A 227 -9.82 -8.25 -1.31
C SER A 227 -9.83 -9.74 -1.62
N TYR A 228 -8.88 -10.23 -2.43
CA TYR A 228 -8.69 -11.66 -2.66
C TYR A 228 -8.32 -12.39 -1.38
N GLN A 229 -7.45 -11.83 -0.52
CA GLN A 229 -7.06 -12.47 0.74
C GLN A 229 -8.24 -12.75 1.68
N LEU A 230 -9.25 -11.88 1.69
CA LEU A 230 -10.43 -12.01 2.55
C LEU A 230 -11.52 -12.91 1.93
N ASP A 231 -11.63 -12.95 0.60
CA ASP A 231 -12.46 -13.92 -0.09
C ASP A 231 -11.74 -15.27 -0.19
N LYS A 232 -12.19 -16.25 0.61
CA LYS A 232 -11.79 -17.65 0.42
C LYS A 232 -12.39 -18.17 -0.90
N LYS A 233 -11.73 -17.94 -2.03
CA LYS A 233 -12.10 -18.51 -3.32
C LYS A 233 -10.96 -19.29 -3.99
N ASP A 234 -11.40 -20.11 -4.95
CA ASP A 234 -10.79 -21.32 -5.52
C ASP A 234 -9.56 -21.05 -6.42
N GLU A 235 -8.97 -22.12 -6.97
CA GLU A 235 -7.76 -22.15 -7.82
C GLU A 235 -7.75 -21.16 -9.02
N GLU A 236 -8.91 -20.63 -9.44
CA GLU A 236 -9.03 -19.62 -10.52
C GLU A 236 -8.43 -18.24 -10.14
N ASP A 237 -8.29 -17.93 -8.85
CA ASP A 237 -7.76 -16.65 -8.36
C ASP A 237 -6.24 -16.50 -8.60
N GLU A 238 -5.51 -17.62 -8.73
CA GLU A 238 -4.04 -17.63 -8.90
C GLU A 238 -3.59 -17.06 -10.25
N ASP A 239 -4.27 -17.46 -11.33
CA ASP A 239 -4.01 -16.98 -12.70
C ASP A 239 -4.37 -15.48 -12.83
N GLU A 240 -5.41 -15.04 -12.12
CA GLU A 240 -5.81 -13.64 -12.09
C GLU A 240 -4.76 -12.76 -11.41
N VAL A 241 -4.26 -13.17 -10.24
CA VAL A 241 -3.17 -12.46 -9.54
C VAL A 241 -1.91 -12.39 -10.40
N TYR A 242 -1.54 -13.48 -11.07
CA TYR A 242 -0.41 -13.46 -12.00
C TYR A 242 -0.63 -12.43 -13.12
N SER A 243 -1.80 -12.42 -13.75
CA SER A 243 -2.14 -11.48 -14.82
C SER A 243 -2.10 -10.03 -14.35
N MET A 244 -2.69 -9.73 -13.18
CA MET A 244 -2.66 -8.41 -12.57
C MET A 244 -1.24 -7.93 -12.29
N LEU A 245 -0.40 -8.82 -11.76
CA LEU A 245 0.98 -8.52 -11.42
C LEU A 245 1.83 -8.25 -12.66
N VAL A 246 1.69 -9.07 -13.71
CA VAL A 246 2.34 -8.82 -15.00
C VAL A 246 1.90 -7.47 -15.57
N HIS A 247 0.61 -7.17 -15.55
CA HIS A 247 0.10 -5.88 -16.03
C HIS A 247 0.63 -4.69 -15.22
N LEU A 248 0.73 -4.83 -13.90
CA LEU A 248 1.35 -3.83 -13.03
C LEU A 248 2.82 -3.62 -13.40
N LEU A 249 3.60 -4.69 -13.53
CA LEU A 249 5.02 -4.64 -13.92
C LEU A 249 5.20 -3.93 -15.27
N LEU A 250 4.33 -4.22 -16.25
CA LEU A 250 4.34 -3.56 -17.55
C LEU A 250 4.10 -2.05 -17.47
N LYS A 251 3.40 -1.59 -16.44
CA LYS A 251 3.13 -0.17 -16.17
C LYS A 251 4.21 0.51 -15.35
N ILE A 252 4.81 -0.15 -14.36
CA ILE A 252 5.73 0.50 -13.41
C ILE A 252 7.18 0.47 -13.90
N ILE A 253 7.64 -0.60 -14.56
CA ILE A 253 9.03 -0.71 -15.02
C ILE A 253 9.41 0.41 -16.00
N PRO A 254 8.57 0.76 -17.01
CA PRO A 254 8.87 1.90 -17.89
C PRO A 254 9.02 3.21 -17.14
N VAL A 255 8.16 3.45 -16.15
CA VAL A 255 8.21 4.66 -15.31
C VAL A 255 9.50 4.70 -14.49
N SER A 256 9.92 3.58 -13.88
CA SER A 256 11.21 3.49 -13.18
C SER A 256 12.37 3.81 -14.12
N LEU A 257 12.38 3.23 -15.32
CA LEU A 257 13.43 3.47 -16.33
C LEU A 257 13.46 4.93 -16.79
N GLU A 258 12.29 5.56 -16.96
CA GLU A 258 12.18 6.97 -17.32
C GLU A 258 12.76 7.89 -16.23
N VAL A 259 12.38 7.67 -14.96
CA VAL A 259 12.90 8.42 -13.81
C VAL A 259 14.43 8.31 -13.76
N MET A 260 14.97 7.11 -13.91
CA MET A 260 16.41 6.91 -13.90
C MET A 260 17.12 7.57 -15.09
N HIS A 261 16.51 7.54 -16.27
CA HIS A 261 17.04 8.24 -17.43
C HIS A 261 17.10 9.76 -17.18
N ILE A 262 16.01 10.36 -16.67
CA ILE A 262 15.93 11.79 -16.32
C ILE A 262 17.04 12.17 -15.33
N CYS A 263 17.33 11.30 -14.36
CA CYS A 263 18.27 11.58 -13.30
C CYS A 263 19.72 11.15 -13.60
N SER A 264 19.96 10.47 -14.72
CA SER A 264 21.26 9.87 -15.07
C SER A 264 22.42 10.88 -15.06
N THR A 265 22.19 12.09 -15.55
CA THR A 265 23.20 13.17 -15.60
C THR A 265 23.57 13.68 -14.21
N ASN A 266 22.57 13.85 -13.33
CA ASN A 266 22.77 14.27 -11.94
C ASN A 266 23.47 13.19 -11.12
N LEU A 267 23.03 11.93 -11.27
CA LEU A 267 23.65 10.79 -10.60
C LEU A 267 25.13 10.66 -10.97
N LYS A 268 25.45 10.82 -12.27
CA LYS A 268 26.82 10.72 -12.78
C LYS A 268 27.74 11.84 -12.28
N ALA A 269 27.22 13.05 -12.08
CA ALA A 269 27.98 14.18 -11.58
C ALA A 269 28.13 14.17 -10.04
N SER A 270 27.29 13.40 -9.35
CA SER A 270 27.27 13.35 -7.89
C SER A 270 28.54 12.75 -7.31
N LYS A 271 29.06 13.39 -6.25
CA LYS A 271 30.16 12.87 -5.43
C LYS A 271 29.67 12.14 -4.18
N SER A 272 28.36 11.97 -4.03
CA SER A 272 27.75 11.32 -2.86
C SER A 272 28.08 9.83 -2.84
N ALA A 273 28.59 9.35 -1.70
CA ALA A 273 28.82 7.93 -1.48
C ALA A 273 27.51 7.13 -1.50
N GLU A 274 26.40 7.76 -1.10
CA GLU A 274 25.06 7.17 -1.13
C GLU A 274 24.59 6.94 -2.56
N VAL A 275 24.76 7.94 -3.43
CA VAL A 275 24.48 7.82 -4.87
C VAL A 275 25.34 6.72 -5.49
N GLY A 276 26.63 6.64 -5.13
CA GLY A 276 27.52 5.58 -5.61
C GLY A 276 27.05 4.18 -5.20
N ARG A 277 26.56 4.00 -3.97
CA ARG A 277 25.96 2.73 -3.50
C ARG A 277 24.68 2.40 -4.25
N PHE A 278 23.78 3.36 -4.39
CA PHE A 278 22.52 3.20 -5.12
C PHE A 278 22.76 2.75 -6.56
N ILE A 279 23.63 3.44 -7.30
CA ILE A 279 23.96 3.09 -8.70
C ILE A 279 24.46 1.65 -8.78
N LYS A 280 25.33 1.24 -7.84
CA LYS A 280 25.87 -0.12 -7.82
C LYS A 280 24.74 -1.15 -7.63
N GLN A 281 23.89 -0.99 -6.61
CA GLN A 281 22.78 -1.90 -6.33
C GLN A 281 21.79 -1.95 -7.51
N PHE A 282 21.47 -0.80 -8.08
CA PHE A 282 20.57 -0.71 -9.23
C PHE A 282 21.14 -1.44 -10.45
N LEU A 283 22.43 -1.23 -10.77
CA LEU A 283 23.08 -1.91 -11.90
C LEU A 283 23.20 -3.43 -11.67
N GLU A 284 23.35 -3.88 -10.43
CA GLU A 284 23.35 -5.30 -10.08
C GLU A 284 21.98 -5.94 -10.32
N ALA A 285 20.88 -5.25 -9.99
CA ALA A 285 19.51 -5.75 -10.20
C ALA A 285 19.00 -5.58 -11.65
N SER A 286 19.55 -4.62 -12.41
CA SER A 286 19.03 -4.22 -13.73
C SER A 286 18.92 -5.35 -14.77
N PRO A 287 19.91 -6.26 -14.94
CA PRO A 287 19.83 -7.30 -15.95
C PRO A 287 18.64 -8.24 -15.75
N ASP A 288 18.38 -8.62 -14.50
CA ASP A 288 17.27 -9.50 -14.16
C ASP A 288 15.93 -8.75 -14.33
N ILE A 289 15.84 -7.50 -13.89
CA ILE A 289 14.64 -6.66 -14.07
C ILE A 289 14.28 -6.53 -15.56
N LEU A 290 15.26 -6.20 -16.40
CA LEU A 290 15.06 -6.01 -17.83
C LEU A 290 14.73 -7.32 -18.54
N ARG A 291 15.37 -8.44 -18.16
CA ARG A 291 15.08 -9.75 -18.74
C ARG A 291 13.64 -10.14 -18.49
N GLU A 292 13.19 -10.13 -17.23
CA GLU A 292 11.82 -10.53 -16.89
C GLU A 292 10.79 -9.60 -17.54
N TYR A 293 11.04 -8.28 -17.53
CA TYR A 293 10.18 -7.32 -18.22
C TYR A 293 10.03 -7.63 -19.72
N LEU A 294 11.13 -7.91 -20.41
CA LEU A 294 11.09 -8.20 -21.85
C LEU A 294 10.36 -9.51 -22.15
N ILE A 295 10.53 -10.54 -21.30
CA ILE A 295 9.79 -11.80 -21.43
C ILE A 295 8.28 -11.53 -21.33
N HIS A 296 7.85 -10.79 -20.31
CA HIS A 296 6.44 -10.47 -20.11
C HIS A 296 5.87 -9.58 -21.22
N LEU A 297 6.65 -8.59 -21.68
CA LEU A 297 6.24 -7.73 -22.80
C LEU A 297 6.06 -8.55 -24.08
N GLN A 298 6.98 -9.47 -24.38
CA GLN A 298 6.88 -10.36 -25.53
C GLN A 298 5.65 -11.27 -25.43
N GLN A 299 5.42 -11.90 -24.28
CA GLN A 299 4.24 -12.74 -24.04
C GLN A 299 2.94 -11.96 -24.24
N HIS A 300 2.84 -10.77 -23.63
CA HIS A 300 1.67 -9.91 -23.76
C HIS A 300 1.41 -9.49 -25.22
N MET A 301 2.46 -9.15 -25.97
CA MET A 301 2.34 -8.83 -27.40
C MET A 301 1.84 -10.02 -28.21
N VAL A 302 2.35 -11.24 -27.97
CA VAL A 302 1.91 -12.46 -28.66
C VAL A 302 0.44 -12.74 -28.39
N ILE A 303 0.01 -12.62 -27.13
CA ILE A 303 -1.40 -12.79 -26.72
C ILE A 303 -2.29 -11.79 -27.44
N ALA A 304 -1.94 -10.49 -27.41
CA ALA A 304 -2.70 -9.43 -28.06
C ALA A 304 -2.83 -9.66 -29.59
N ILE A 305 -1.75 -10.08 -30.26
CA ILE A 305 -1.75 -10.40 -31.70
C ILE A 305 -2.60 -11.64 -31.99
N THR A 306 -2.60 -12.64 -31.13
CA THR A 306 -3.34 -13.90 -31.33
C THR A 306 -4.84 -13.73 -31.11
N LEU A 307 -5.24 -12.84 -30.20
CA LEU A 307 -6.65 -12.53 -29.89
C LEU A 307 -7.26 -11.47 -30.84
N ALA A 308 -6.44 -10.60 -31.44
CA ALA A 308 -6.93 -9.56 -32.36
C ALA A 308 -7.81 -10.11 -33.52
N PRO A 309 -7.46 -11.21 -34.20
CA PRO A 309 -8.32 -11.80 -35.24
C PRO A 309 -9.62 -12.43 -34.71
N GLN A 310 -9.67 -12.85 -33.44
CA GLN A 310 -10.87 -13.49 -32.87
C GLN A 310 -11.96 -12.47 -32.53
N LEU A 311 -11.58 -11.24 -32.18
CA LEU A 311 -12.49 -10.12 -31.99
C LEU A 311 -13.11 -9.62 -33.31
N GLU A 312 -12.37 -9.67 -34.42
CA GLU A 312 -12.90 -9.33 -35.75
C GLU A 312 -13.94 -10.34 -36.24
N ILE A 313 -13.78 -11.64 -35.94
CA ILE A 313 -14.73 -12.70 -36.32
C ILE A 313 -16.02 -12.65 -35.50
N PHE A 314 -15.97 -12.16 -34.25
CA PHE A 314 -17.17 -11.97 -33.43
C PHE A 314 -17.95 -10.68 -33.74
N MET A 315 -17.33 -9.72 -34.45
CA MET A 315 -17.96 -8.46 -34.87
C MET A 315 -18.36 -8.42 -36.35
N SER A 316 -18.20 -9.54 -37.09
CA SER A 316 -18.65 -9.71 -38.48
C SER A 316 -19.86 -10.63 -38.57
#